data_AF-X1BUN2-F1
#
_entry.id   AF-X1BUN2-F1
#
_cell.length_a   1.000
_cell.length_b   1.000
_cell.length_c   1.000
_cell.angle_alpha   90.00
_cell.angle_beta   90.00
_cell.angle_gamma   90.00
#
_symmetry.space_group_name_H-M   'P 1'
#
loop_
_entity.id
_entity.type
_entity.pdbx_description
1 polymer ?
#
loop_
_entity_poly.entity_id
_entity_poly.type
_entity_poly.pdbx_seq_one_letter_code
_entity_poly.pdbx_strand_id
1 'polypeptide(L)'
;MPIDQLISFLEELKKNNITTVQGKSMSELIIKGLHSMRDVGLSYIHLNRTLPTLSGGELQRLSLMTHLDAGIDSLIYILDEPSMSLHELEKDSLIEFLKKLKDLGN
;
A
#
# COMPACT_ATOMS: atom_id res chain seq x y z
N MET A 1 -6.01 11.82 -8.61
CA MET A 1 -5.10 10.92 -9.33
C MET A 1 -4.98 9.65 -8.49
N PRO A 2 -5.25 8.47 -9.07
CA PRO A 2 -5.03 7.18 -8.43
C PRO A 2 -3.57 6.98 -8.01
N ILE A 3 -3.33 6.11 -7.02
CA ILE A 3 -1.98 5.77 -6.53
C ILE A 3 -1.06 5.34 -7.67
N ASP A 4 -1.51 4.48 -8.60
CA ASP A 4 -0.65 4.01 -9.70
C ASP A 4 -0.16 5.14 -10.62
N GLN A 5 -1.05 6.09 -10.91
CA GLN A 5 -0.69 7.27 -11.70
C GLN A 5 0.25 8.19 -10.90
N LEU A 6 0.04 8.30 -9.60
CA LEU A 6 0.87 9.10 -8.71
C LEU A 6 2.29 8.54 -8.57
N ILE A 7 2.44 7.22 -8.49
CA ILE A 7 3.74 6.54 -8.50
C ILE A 7 4.50 6.92 -9.77
N SER A 8 3.86 6.74 -10.94
CA SER A 8 4.46 7.06 -12.24
C SER A 8 4.91 8.52 -12.33
N PHE A 9 4.05 9.44 -11.87
CA PHE A 9 4.35 10.87 -11.81
C PHE A 9 5.54 11.19 -10.89
N LEU A 10 5.59 10.60 -9.69
CA LEU A 10 6.67 10.85 -8.74
C LEU A 10 8.00 10.24 -9.18
N GLU A 11 7.98 9.08 -9.85
CA GLU A 11 9.19 8.49 -10.44
C GLU A 11 9.77 9.39 -11.54
N GLU A 12 8.91 9.93 -12.41
CA GLU A 12 9.32 10.88 -13.44
C GLU A 12 9.87 12.17 -12.82
N LEU A 13 9.18 12.74 -11.84
CA LEU A 13 9.59 13.94 -11.14
C LEU A 13 10.91 13.73 -10.38
N LYS A 14 11.09 12.58 -9.73
CA LYS A 14 12.35 12.19 -9.07
C LYS A 14 13.50 12.15 -10.07
N LYS A 15 13.28 11.60 -11.27
CA LYS A 15 14.31 11.47 -12.31
C LYS A 15 14.71 12.83 -12.90
N ASN A 16 13.73 13.69 -13.17
CA ASN A 16 13.93 14.88 -14.01
C ASN A 16 14.11 16.17 -13.20
N ASN A 17 13.51 16.27 -12.01
CA ASN A 17 13.38 17.53 -11.28
C ASN A 17 14.05 17.51 -9.90
N ILE A 18 14.18 16.34 -9.26
CA ILE A 18 14.77 16.23 -7.93
C ILE A 18 16.27 15.90 -8.03
N THR A 19 17.10 16.92 -7.88
CA THR A 19 18.56 16.80 -8.00
C THR A 19 19.27 16.64 -6.65
N THR A 20 18.68 17.13 -5.56
CA THR A 20 19.27 17.07 -4.23
C THR A 20 19.24 15.67 -3.63
N VAL A 21 20.26 15.33 -2.84
CA VAL A 21 20.34 14.03 -2.14
C VAL A 21 19.15 13.85 -1.20
N GLN A 22 18.81 14.89 -0.43
CA GLN A 22 17.69 14.89 0.50
C GLN A 22 16.35 14.74 -0.22
N GLY A 23 16.16 15.44 -1.34
CA GLY A 23 14.95 15.32 -2.14
C GLY A 23 14.79 13.91 -2.70
N LYS A 24 15.88 13.31 -3.20
CA LYS A 24 15.86 11.93 -3.72
C LYS A 24 15.49 10.94 -2.62
N SER A 25 16.12 11.03 -1.46
CA SER A 25 15.80 10.18 -0.31
C SER A 25 14.35 10.33 0.15
N MET A 26 13.83 11.57 0.23
CA MET A 26 12.43 11.80 0.58
C MET A 26 11.46 11.22 -0.47
N SER A 27 11.75 11.41 -1.76
CA SER A 27 10.92 10.85 -2.83
C SER A 27 10.91 9.32 -2.82
N GLU A 28 12.03 8.69 -2.45
CA GLU A 28 12.12 7.23 -2.31
C GLU A 28 11.23 6.71 -1.18
N LEU A 29 11.21 7.40 -0.05
CA LEU A 29 10.32 7.05 1.07
C LEU A 29 8.84 7.16 0.67
N ILE A 30 8.47 8.25 -0.02
CA ILE A 30 7.09 8.46 -0.48
C ILE A 30 6.70 7.39 -1.50
N ILE A 31 7.52 7.16 -2.53
CA ILE A 31 7.27 6.15 -3.57
C ILE A 31 7.16 4.75 -2.96
N LYS A 32 8.01 4.41 -1.99
CA LYS A 32 7.92 3.14 -1.26
C LYS A 32 6.56 2.96 -0.59
N GLY A 33 6.06 3.95 0.15
CA GLY A 33 4.74 3.88 0.78
C GLY A 33 3.59 3.73 -0.24
N LEU A 34 3.69 4.41 -1.38
CA LEU A 34 2.71 4.25 -2.47
C LEU A 34 2.75 2.85 -3.08
N HIS A 35 3.93 2.25 -3.23
CA HIS A 35 4.05 0.85 -3.64
C HIS A 35 3.44 -0.10 -2.61
N SER A 36 3.64 0.13 -1.31
CA SER A 36 2.97 -0.65 -0.28
C SER A 36 1.43 -0.59 -0.42
N MET A 37 0.87 0.59 -0.70
CA MET A 37 -0.57 0.74 -1.00
C MET A 37 -1.01 -0.05 -2.25
N ARG A 38 -0.20 -0.05 -3.32
CA ARG A 38 -0.47 -0.83 -4.53
C ARG A 38 -0.44 -2.34 -4.24
N ASP A 39 0.55 -2.80 -3.49
CA ASP A 39 0.73 -4.22 -3.15
C ASP A 39 -0.47 -4.79 -2.36
N VAL A 40 -1.19 -3.94 -1.61
CA VAL A 40 -2.44 -4.33 -0.93
C VAL A 40 -3.71 -4.05 -1.74
N GLY A 41 -3.59 -3.82 -3.05
CA GLY A 41 -4.74 -3.62 -3.93
C GLY A 41 -5.48 -2.31 -3.69
N LEU A 42 -4.77 -1.23 -3.30
CA LEU A 42 -5.32 0.12 -3.16
C LEU A 42 -4.82 1.07 -4.26
N SER A 43 -4.37 0.50 -5.38
CA SER A 43 -3.81 1.24 -6.53
C SER A 43 -4.75 2.27 -7.14
N TYR A 44 -6.07 2.00 -7.09
CA TYR A 44 -7.12 2.84 -7.65
C TYR A 44 -7.55 3.99 -6.73
N ILE A 45 -7.17 3.98 -5.44
CA ILE A 45 -7.57 5.00 -4.48
C ILE A 45 -6.87 6.32 -4.77
N HIS A 46 -7.54 7.43 -4.50
CA HIS A 46 -6.93 8.76 -4.57
C HIS A 46 -6.53 9.22 -3.16
N LEU A 47 -5.35 9.83 -3.00
CA LEU A 47 -4.89 10.34 -1.70
C LEU A 47 -5.82 11.38 -1.06
N ASN A 48 -6.65 12.07 -1.84
CA ASN A 48 -7.62 13.04 -1.35
C ASN A 48 -8.99 12.42 -0.99
N ARG A 49 -9.15 11.09 -1.11
CA ARG A 49 -10.37 10.40 -0.68
C ARG A 49 -10.39 10.33 0.84
N THR A 50 -11.52 10.69 1.44
CA THR A 50 -11.66 10.72 2.90
C THR A 50 -11.89 9.32 3.45
N LEU A 51 -11.30 9.02 4.62
CA LEU A 51 -11.42 7.71 5.29
C LEU A 51 -12.85 7.19 5.44
N PRO A 52 -13.87 8.01 5.81
CA PRO A 52 -15.25 7.53 5.96
C PRO A 52 -15.89 7.01 4.67
N THR A 53 -15.31 7.32 3.50
CA THR A 53 -15.81 6.85 2.21
C THR A 53 -15.18 5.54 1.76
N LEU A 54 -14.19 5.02 2.50
CA LEU A 54 -13.59 3.73 2.24
C LEU A 54 -14.53 2.61 2.68
N SER A 55 -14.60 1.56 1.88
CA SER A 55 -15.24 0.30 2.25
C SER A 55 -14.51 -0.35 3.42
N GLY A 56 -15.19 -1.25 4.13
CA GLY A 56 -14.57 -2.01 5.23
C GLY A 56 -13.32 -2.77 4.77
N GLY A 57 -13.35 -3.38 3.59
CA GLY A 57 -12.19 -4.08 3.01
C GLY A 57 -11.03 -3.13 2.69
N GLU A 58 -11.30 -1.93 2.17
CA GLU A 58 -10.25 -0.92 1.92
C GLU A 58 -9.59 -0.47 3.23
N LEU A 59 -10.37 -0.23 4.29
CA LEU A 59 -9.85 0.12 5.61
C LEU A 59 -9.03 -1.01 6.23
N GLN A 60 -9.49 -2.25 6.08
CA GLN A 60 -8.76 -3.43 6.57
C GLN A 60 -7.40 -3.55 5.88
N ARG A 61 -7.35 -3.44 4.54
CA ARG A 61 -6.09 -3.51 3.78
C ARG A 61 -5.15 -2.34 4.09
N LEU A 62 -5.68 -1.13 4.29
CA LEU A 62 -4.90 0.02 4.73
C LEU A 62 -4.29 -0.17 6.13
N SER A 63 -5.06 -0.72 7.06
CA SER A 63 -4.57 -1.04 8.42
C SER A 63 -3.49 -2.11 8.38
N LEU A 64 -3.70 -3.18 7.61
CA LEU A 64 -2.72 -4.25 7.47
C LEU A 64 -1.42 -3.74 6.82
N MET A 65 -1.51 -2.91 5.76
CA MET A 65 -0.36 -2.26 5.14
C MET A 65 0.43 -1.42 6.16
N THR A 66 -0.26 -0.66 7.00
CA THR A 66 0.37 0.17 8.04
C THR A 66 1.16 -0.68 9.03
N HIS A 67 0.63 -1.83 9.44
CA HIS A 67 1.36 -2.75 10.32
C HIS A 67 2.57 -3.39 9.62
N LEU A 68 2.43 -3.76 8.35
CA LEU A 68 3.53 -4.31 7.54
C LEU A 68 4.67 -3.30 7.41
N ASP A 69 4.37 -2.05 7.05
CA ASP A 69 5.35 -0.98 6.89
C ASP A 69 6.02 -0.59 8.23
N ALA A 70 5.32 -0.75 9.35
CA ALA A 70 5.86 -0.55 10.69
C ALA A 70 6.77 -1.71 11.16
N GLY A 71 6.80 -2.83 10.44
CA GLY A 71 7.62 -3.99 10.77
C GLY A 71 7.25 -4.64 12.10
N ILE A 72 5.96 -4.60 12.47
CA ILE A 72 5.47 -5.22 13.70
C ILE A 72 5.51 -6.74 13.53
N ASP A 73 6.12 -7.44 14.48
CA ASP A 73 6.22 -8.91 14.52
C ASP A 73 5.48 -9.51 15.73
N SER A 74 5.46 -10.84 15.81
CA SER A 74 4.95 -11.59 16.98
C SER A 74 3.46 -11.36 17.28
N LEU A 75 2.67 -11.01 16.27
CA LEU A 75 1.22 -10.88 16.37
C LEU A 75 0.52 -12.09 15.75
N ILE A 76 -0.71 -12.36 16.20
CA ILE A 76 -1.62 -13.31 15.53
C ILE A 76 -2.70 -12.50 14.84
N TYR A 77 -2.70 -12.50 13.51
CA TYR A 77 -3.75 -11.87 12.71
C TYR A 77 -4.94 -12.82 12.54
N ILE A 78 -6.11 -12.42 13.04
CA ILE A 78 -7.39 -13.10 12.76
C ILE A 78 -8.15 -12.23 11.77
N LEU A 79 -8.42 -12.79 10.59
CA LEU A 79 -9.10 -12.11 9.50
C LEU A 79 -10.44 -12.79 9.24
N ASP A 80 -11.53 -12.02 9.30
CA ASP A 80 -12.86 -12.49 8.92
C ASP A 80 -13.14 -12.05 7.48
N GLU A 81 -13.24 -13.03 6.56
CA GLU A 81 -13.50 -12.84 5.12
C GLU A 81 -12.71 -11.69 4.45
N PRO A 82 -11.35 -11.73 4.46
CA PRO A 82 -10.52 -10.61 3.98
C PRO A 82 -10.60 -10.37 2.46
N SER A 83 -11.13 -11.34 1.70
CA SER A 83 -11.37 -11.20 0.25
C SER A 83 -12.70 -10.55 -0.10
N MET A 84 -13.57 -10.28 0.89
CA MET A 84 -14.89 -9.71 0.62
C MET A 84 -14.75 -8.35 -0.07
N SER A 85 -15.56 -8.10 -1.11
CA SER A 85 -15.54 -6.90 -1.96
C SER A 85 -14.30 -6.67 -2.83
N LEU A 86 -13.35 -7.62 -2.90
CA LEU A 86 -12.25 -7.55 -3.87
C LEU A 86 -12.69 -7.99 -5.26
N HIS A 87 -12.18 -7.30 -6.28
CA HIS A 87 -12.27 -7.77 -7.64
C HIS A 87 -11.38 -9.02 -7.82
N GLU A 88 -11.74 -9.94 -8.73
CA GLU A 88 -10.98 -11.20 -8.93
C GLU A 88 -9.49 -10.97 -9.19
N LEU A 89 -9.16 -9.93 -9.95
CA LEU A 89 -7.78 -9.54 -10.27
C LEU A 89 -6.95 -9.07 -9.06
N GLU A 90 -7.60 -8.72 -7.94
CA GLU A 90 -6.94 -8.20 -6.73
C GLU A 90 -6.72 -9.29 -5.67
N LYS A 91 -7.34 -10.46 -5.84
CA LYS A 91 -7.22 -11.57 -4.88
C LYS A 91 -5.81 -12.12 -4.79
N ASP A 92 -5.11 -12.21 -5.92
CA ASP A 92 -3.72 -12.67 -5.95
C ASP A 92 -2.80 -11.73 -5.15
N SER A 93 -2.98 -10.41 -5.29
CA SER A 93 -2.26 -9.41 -4.50
C SER A 93 -2.53 -9.53 -3.01
N LEU A 94 -3.79 -9.78 -2.60
CA LEU A 94 -4.12 -10.05 -1.20
C LEU A 94 -3.40 -11.30 -0.69
N ILE A 95 -3.37 -12.39 -1.46
CA ILE A 95 -2.68 -13.63 -1.07
C ILE A 95 -1.18 -13.39 -0.91
N GLU A 96 -0.54 -12.69 -1.84
CA GLU A 96 0.88 -12.32 -1.72
C GLU A 96 1.15 -11.47 -0.49
N PHE A 97 0.28 -10.53 -0.18
CA PHE A 97 0.39 -9.71 1.01
C PHE A 97 0.27 -10.53 2.31
N LEU A 98 -0.68 -11.47 2.40
CA LEU A 98 -0.81 -12.36 3.56
C LEU A 98 0.43 -13.26 3.73
N LYS A 99 1.04 -13.72 2.62
CA LYS A 99 2.31 -14.45 2.68
C LYS A 99 3.44 -13.58 3.24
N LYS A 100 3.53 -12.31 2.82
CA LYS A 100 4.52 -11.36 3.36
C LYS A 100 4.34 -11.16 4.87
N LEU A 101 3.10 -11.00 5.36
CA LEU A 101 2.84 -10.91 6.81
C LEU A 101 3.35 -12.15 7.55
N LYS A 102 3.06 -13.34 7.02
CA LYS A 102 3.51 -14.61 7.58
C LYS A 102 5.04 -14.76 7.56
N ASP A 103 5.69 -14.31 6.49
CA ASP A 103 7.16 -14.37 6.36
C ASP A 103 7.89 -13.40 7.31
N LEU A 104 7.20 -12.38 7.85
CA LEU A 104 7.73 -11.50 8.90
C LEU A 104 7.63 -12.09 10.33
N GLY A 105 7.11 -13.31 10.48
CA GLY A 105 6.93 -13.94 11.78
C GLY A 105 5.61 -13.59 12.47
N ASN A 106 4.58 -13.24 11.68
CA ASN A 106 3.20 -13.07 12.13
C ASN A 106 2.25 -14.16 11.62
#